data_AF-A0A946S4T3-F1
#
_entry.id   AF-A0A946S4T3-F1
#
_cell.length_a   1.000
_cell.length_b   1.000
_cell.length_c   1.000
_cell.angle_alpha   90.00
_cell.angle_beta   90.00
_cell.angle_gamma   90.00
#
_symmetry.space_group_name_H-M   'P 1'
#
loop_
_entity.id
_entity.type
_entity.pdbx_description
1 polymer ?
#
loop_
_entity_poly.entity_id
_entity_poly.type
_entity_poly.pdbx_seq_one_letter_code
_entity_poly.pdbx_strand_id
1 'polypeptide(L)'
;MKKLLLFTLATALSMSSYSTHLMGGQIVTSYLGTDSLGSHYAVELTAYRDTIGIPMVTSAVFYVSELDTSGNWNSLFSSTVSYDTTSGNLFLPVQSAYGVEVYIYNDTITLPGDGYYSISYEECCRNGAIINMSNPLSESMRLTTYFTSDSLNPNSSASYLSPPVAYLPADTLWSYNPLPFDPDGDSLVWSLVTPLGLTSMVNGYEYLSDSIYSNPSGIFTLDSVTGSLSWSASLVGNFEASFLIEEYRNGAKIGEMRRDMQFIVVPDTLNSMPQVSNMQSVPTNSGGYPYVKINPGQNYQLHLIANDADVNDVLDMEAYGAPFNFSVSPASHSVSLTGNGNEIEGVFSWTPDITHLSPIPYIVVFRTTDFFFYYDETIQFEVTSEVL
;
A
#
# COMPACT_ATOMS: atom_id res chain seq x y z
N MET A 1 -57.36 6.76 10.38
CA MET A 1 -56.58 6.34 9.19
C MET A 1 -55.35 7.21 8.95
N LYS A 2 -55.41 8.56 8.97
CA LYS A 2 -54.22 9.44 8.79
C LYS A 2 -53.08 9.21 9.80
N LYS A 3 -53.39 8.97 11.08
CA LYS A 3 -52.37 8.68 12.12
C LYS A 3 -51.72 7.30 12.00
N LEU A 4 -52.43 6.33 11.40
CA LEU A 4 -51.90 4.99 11.15
C LEU A 4 -50.93 5.02 9.96
N LEU A 5 -51.24 5.80 8.92
CA LEU A 5 -50.38 6.01 7.75
C LEU A 5 -49.05 6.67 8.11
N LEU A 6 -49.07 7.63 9.04
CA LEU A 6 -47.87 8.34 9.51
C LEU A 6 -46.95 7.43 10.33
N PHE A 7 -47.53 6.51 11.11
CA PHE A 7 -46.77 5.54 11.90
C PHE A 7 -46.13 4.47 11.02
N THR A 8 -46.84 3.98 10.00
CA THR A 8 -46.28 3.06 8.99
C THR A 8 -45.22 3.70 8.10
N LEU A 9 -45.33 5.01 7.81
CA LEU A 9 -44.33 5.74 7.05
C LEU A 9 -43.06 5.99 7.89
N ALA A 10 -43.19 6.25 9.19
CA ALA A 10 -42.07 6.41 10.10
C ALA A 10 -41.31 5.10 10.38
N THR A 11 -42.00 3.95 10.42
CA THR A 11 -41.35 2.63 10.53
C THR A 11 -40.80 2.11 9.20
N ALA A 12 -41.27 2.60 8.06
CA ALA A 12 -40.69 2.30 6.75
C ALA A 12 -39.44 3.15 6.43
N LEU A 13 -39.22 4.23 7.19
CA LEU A 13 -38.05 5.11 7.10
C LEU A 13 -36.89 4.71 8.03
N SER A 14 -37.06 3.70 8.88
CA SER A 14 -35.96 3.08 9.63
C SER A 14 -35.29 2.00 8.79
N MET A 15 -34.77 2.38 7.62
CA MET A 15 -33.74 1.58 6.95
C MET A 15 -32.45 1.89 7.69
N SER A 16 -31.94 0.94 8.48
CA SER A 16 -30.60 1.02 9.03
C SER A 16 -29.62 1.00 7.86
N SER A 17 -28.96 2.12 7.55
CA SER A 17 -27.81 2.13 6.65
C SER A 17 -26.62 1.56 7.43
N TYR A 18 -26.31 0.29 7.19
CA TYR A 18 -25.07 -0.31 7.68
C TYR A 18 -23.99 -0.03 6.63
N SER A 19 -23.29 1.09 6.74
CA SER A 19 -22.06 1.30 5.97
C SER A 19 -20.88 0.94 6.86
N THR A 20 -20.12 -0.10 6.52
CA THR A 20 -18.74 -0.21 7.00
C THR A 20 -17.96 0.99 6.47
N HIS A 21 -17.03 1.57 7.24
CA HIS A 21 -16.25 2.73 6.79
C HIS A 21 -14.90 2.22 6.26
N LEU A 22 -14.95 1.37 5.24
CA LEU A 22 -13.74 0.80 4.64
C LEU A 22 -12.94 1.90 3.95
N MET A 23 -11.66 1.94 4.25
CA MET A 23 -10.67 2.90 3.75
C MET A 23 -9.73 2.27 2.70
N GLY A 24 -9.94 1.01 2.36
CA GLY A 24 -9.09 0.28 1.42
C GLY A 24 -8.62 -1.06 1.95
N GLY A 25 -7.69 -1.66 1.22
CA GLY A 25 -7.09 -2.94 1.55
C GLY A 25 -6.46 -3.63 0.35
N GLN A 26 -5.97 -4.83 0.59
CA GLN A 26 -5.37 -5.70 -0.42
C GLN A 26 -5.43 -7.17 0.00
N ILE A 27 -5.27 -8.08 -0.98
CA ILE A 27 -5.09 -9.51 -0.74
C ILE A 27 -3.69 -9.90 -1.21
N VAL A 28 -2.90 -10.54 -0.35
CA VAL A 28 -1.58 -11.09 -0.68
C VAL A 28 -1.65 -12.62 -0.60
N THR A 29 -0.98 -13.29 -1.53
CA THR A 29 -0.86 -14.75 -1.58
C THR A 29 0.59 -15.17 -1.54
N SER A 30 0.97 -16.03 -0.60
CA SER A 30 2.35 -16.50 -0.45
C SER A 30 2.41 -18.01 -0.61
N TYR A 31 3.28 -18.50 -1.50
CA TYR A 31 3.45 -19.94 -1.72
C TYR A 31 4.09 -20.60 -0.49
N LEU A 32 3.49 -21.71 -0.03
CA LEU A 32 3.98 -22.46 1.14
C LEU A 32 4.64 -23.80 0.77
N GLY A 33 4.24 -24.38 -0.37
CA GLY A 33 4.70 -25.70 -0.79
C GLY A 33 3.64 -26.44 -1.60
N THR A 34 4.03 -27.58 -2.17
CA THR A 34 3.13 -28.47 -2.91
C THR A 34 3.29 -29.89 -2.37
N ASP A 35 2.17 -30.58 -2.20
CA ASP A 35 2.14 -31.99 -1.81
C ASP A 35 1.15 -32.79 -2.70
N SER A 36 0.77 -34.01 -2.29
CA SER A 36 -0.16 -34.84 -3.07
C SER A 36 -1.61 -34.35 -3.12
N LEU A 37 -1.96 -33.35 -2.31
CA LEU A 37 -3.28 -32.72 -2.24
C LEU A 37 -3.36 -31.45 -3.09
N GLY A 38 -2.23 -30.83 -3.43
CA GLY A 38 -2.16 -29.65 -4.30
C GLY A 38 -1.09 -28.65 -3.88
N SER A 39 -1.18 -27.44 -4.41
CA SER A 39 -0.31 -26.32 -4.03
C SER A 39 -0.96 -25.51 -2.91
N HIS A 40 -0.21 -25.27 -1.84
CA HIS A 40 -0.66 -24.57 -0.65
C HIS A 40 -0.19 -23.12 -0.67
N TYR A 41 -1.12 -22.21 -0.37
CA TYR A 41 -0.86 -20.78 -0.31
C TYR A 41 -1.39 -20.21 0.99
N ALA A 42 -0.59 -19.39 1.66
CA ALA A 42 -1.11 -18.46 2.66
C ALA A 42 -1.83 -17.33 1.92
N VAL A 43 -2.99 -16.94 2.42
CA VAL A 43 -3.80 -15.84 1.88
C VAL A 43 -4.05 -14.86 3.01
N GLU A 44 -3.61 -13.62 2.80
CA GLU A 44 -3.75 -12.55 3.76
C GLU A 44 -4.58 -11.42 3.17
N LEU A 45 -5.69 -11.08 3.82
CA LEU A 45 -6.40 -9.82 3.59
C LEU A 45 -5.96 -8.82 4.65
N THR A 46 -5.43 -7.69 4.18
CA THR A 46 -5.33 -6.48 5.00
C THR A 46 -6.47 -5.55 4.63
N ALA A 47 -7.30 -5.18 5.59
CA ALA A 47 -8.40 -4.22 5.41
C ALA A 47 -8.23 -3.04 6.36
N TYR A 48 -8.41 -1.82 5.83
CA TYR A 48 -8.31 -0.57 6.57
C TYR A 48 -9.70 -0.01 6.86
N ARG A 49 -9.89 0.51 8.05
CA ARG A 49 -11.17 1.08 8.50
C ARG A 49 -10.95 2.36 9.30
N ASP A 50 -11.85 3.33 9.14
CA ASP A 50 -11.94 4.50 10.02
C ASP A 50 -12.64 4.13 11.35
N THR A 51 -12.00 4.45 12.47
CA THR A 51 -12.51 4.23 13.85
C THR A 51 -13.85 4.89 14.14
N ILE A 52 -14.24 5.96 13.43
CA ILE A 52 -15.53 6.64 13.61
C ILE A 52 -16.69 5.82 13.01
N GLY A 53 -16.40 4.92 12.06
CA GLY A 53 -17.41 4.11 11.38
C GLY A 53 -18.05 3.01 12.23
N ILE A 54 -18.80 2.11 11.60
CA ILE A 54 -19.28 0.89 12.29
C ILE A 54 -18.15 -0.14 12.41
N PRO A 55 -18.10 -0.96 13.48
CA PRO A 55 -17.08 -2.00 13.67
C PRO A 55 -16.88 -2.90 12.44
N MET A 56 -15.64 -3.30 12.19
CA MET A 56 -15.32 -4.26 11.14
C MET A 56 -15.96 -5.62 11.43
N VAL A 57 -16.34 -6.34 10.38
CA VAL A 57 -16.82 -7.71 10.49
C VAL A 57 -15.73 -8.63 11.05
N THR A 58 -16.08 -9.56 11.93
CA THR A 58 -15.10 -10.46 12.55
C THR A 58 -14.70 -11.65 11.66
N SER A 59 -15.25 -11.73 10.45
CA SER A 59 -14.92 -12.77 9.48
C SER A 59 -14.94 -12.20 8.06
N ALA A 60 -13.98 -12.61 7.23
CA ALA A 60 -13.92 -12.34 5.81
C ALA A 60 -14.26 -13.59 5.00
N VAL A 61 -14.83 -13.43 3.81
CA VAL A 61 -15.09 -14.52 2.86
C VAL A 61 -14.20 -14.33 1.63
N PHE A 62 -13.31 -15.28 1.39
CA PHE A 62 -12.51 -15.36 0.18
C PHE A 62 -13.23 -16.19 -0.88
N TYR A 63 -13.42 -15.65 -2.07
CA TYR A 63 -13.93 -16.37 -3.23
C TYR A 63 -12.79 -16.74 -4.16
N VAL A 64 -12.57 -18.04 -4.38
CA VAL A 64 -11.46 -18.58 -5.18
C VAL A 64 -12.00 -19.12 -6.50
N SER A 65 -11.40 -18.69 -7.60
CA SER A 65 -11.74 -19.15 -8.97
C SER A 65 -10.48 -19.50 -9.76
N GLU A 66 -10.65 -20.33 -10.79
CA GLU A 66 -9.61 -20.71 -11.76
C GLU A 66 -10.03 -20.31 -13.18
N LEU A 67 -9.08 -19.83 -13.96
CA LEU A 67 -9.26 -19.53 -15.37
C LEU A 67 -9.12 -20.82 -16.20
N ASP A 68 -10.18 -21.22 -16.90
CA ASP A 68 -10.11 -22.38 -17.80
C ASP A 68 -9.39 -22.06 -19.12
N THR A 69 -9.12 -23.12 -19.88
CA THR A 69 -8.46 -23.04 -21.19
C THR A 69 -9.29 -22.33 -22.27
N SER A 70 -10.58 -22.09 -22.01
CA SER A 70 -11.46 -21.30 -22.88
C SER A 70 -11.53 -19.82 -22.47
N GLY A 71 -10.80 -19.43 -21.42
CA GLY A 71 -10.74 -18.06 -20.91
C GLY A 71 -11.89 -17.67 -19.98
N ASN A 72 -12.61 -18.64 -19.40
CA ASN A 72 -13.69 -18.36 -18.45
C ASN A 72 -13.24 -18.62 -17.01
N TRP A 73 -13.65 -17.74 -16.10
CA TRP A 73 -13.46 -17.91 -14.66
C TRP A 73 -14.48 -18.90 -14.09
N ASN A 74 -13.99 -19.97 -13.49
CA ASN A 74 -14.79 -20.99 -12.82
C ASN A 74 -14.60 -20.89 -11.31
N SER A 75 -15.70 -20.66 -10.58
CA SER A 75 -15.68 -20.67 -9.11
C SER A 75 -15.31 -22.05 -8.59
N LEU A 76 -14.31 -22.13 -7.71
CA LEU A 76 -13.89 -23.37 -7.08
C LEU A 76 -14.57 -23.54 -5.72
N PHE A 77 -14.30 -22.62 -4.80
CA PHE A 77 -14.79 -22.64 -3.43
C PHE A 77 -14.74 -21.26 -2.80
N SER A 78 -15.32 -21.14 -1.60
CA SER A 78 -15.14 -19.98 -0.73
C SER A 78 -14.56 -20.42 0.62
N SER A 79 -13.61 -19.66 1.17
CA SER A 79 -13.12 -19.83 2.54
C SER A 79 -13.64 -18.71 3.43
N THR A 80 -14.16 -19.04 4.61
CA THR A 80 -14.55 -18.05 5.63
C THR A 80 -13.50 -18.02 6.72
N VAL A 81 -12.88 -16.86 6.89
CA VAL A 81 -11.69 -16.68 7.73
C VAL A 81 -12.03 -15.71 8.85
N SER A 82 -11.70 -16.05 10.08
CA SER A 82 -11.86 -15.13 11.21
C SER A 82 -10.73 -14.11 11.23
N TYR A 83 -11.00 -12.91 11.74
CA TYR A 83 -9.93 -11.93 11.93
C TYR A 83 -8.88 -12.48 12.90
N ASP A 84 -7.61 -12.21 12.62
CA ASP A 84 -6.51 -12.65 13.45
C ASP A 84 -6.30 -11.66 14.61
N THR A 85 -6.76 -12.03 15.81
CA THR A 85 -6.55 -11.26 17.05
C THR A 85 -5.09 -11.16 17.50
N THR A 86 -4.21 -12.00 16.95
CA THR A 86 -2.81 -12.12 17.37
C THR A 86 -1.85 -11.34 16.49
N SER A 87 -2.22 -11.08 15.22
CA SER A 87 -1.46 -10.23 14.29
C SER A 87 -2.15 -8.89 13.98
N GLY A 88 -3.44 -8.74 14.26
CA GLY A 88 -4.18 -7.48 14.11
C GLY A 88 -3.77 -6.44 15.15
N ASN A 89 -2.82 -5.58 14.81
CA ASN A 89 -2.44 -4.43 15.63
C ASN A 89 -3.25 -3.18 15.27
N LEU A 90 -3.46 -2.30 16.25
CA LEU A 90 -3.95 -0.93 16.04
C LEU A 90 -2.96 -0.14 15.17
N PHE A 91 -3.48 0.66 14.25
CA PHE A 91 -2.66 1.61 13.50
C PHE A 91 -2.17 2.71 14.44
N LEU A 92 -0.86 2.93 14.50
CA LEU A 92 -0.28 4.13 15.11
C LEU A 92 0.07 5.11 13.97
N PRO A 93 -0.24 6.40 14.13
CA PRO A 93 -0.57 7.07 15.38
C PRO A 93 -2.08 7.04 15.67
N VAL A 94 -2.44 6.48 16.83
CA VAL A 94 -3.72 6.68 17.54
C VAL A 94 -3.75 8.11 18.15
N GLN A 95 -3.08 9.08 17.52
CA GLN A 95 -2.96 10.45 18.05
C GLN A 95 -3.55 11.53 17.14
N SER A 96 -4.35 11.16 16.13
CA SER A 96 -5.29 12.11 15.52
C SER A 96 -6.73 11.76 15.94
N ALA A 97 -7.64 12.73 15.84
CA ALA A 97 -9.07 12.54 16.13
C ALA A 97 -9.76 11.49 15.21
N TYR A 98 -9.02 10.92 14.26
CA TYR A 98 -9.43 9.98 13.23
C TYR A 98 -8.44 8.79 13.25
N GLY A 99 -8.73 7.77 14.06
CA GLY A 99 -7.92 6.55 14.05
C GLY A 99 -8.22 5.72 12.80
N VAL A 100 -7.18 5.14 12.20
CA VAL A 100 -7.32 4.03 11.25
C VAL A 100 -7.14 2.73 12.03
N GLU A 101 -7.91 1.70 11.73
CA GLU A 101 -7.71 0.35 12.23
C GLU A 101 -7.29 -0.56 11.07
N VAL A 102 -6.39 -1.50 11.36
CA VAL A 102 -5.95 -2.53 10.43
C VAL A 102 -6.51 -3.87 10.89
N TYR A 103 -7.25 -4.53 10.00
CA TYR A 103 -7.73 -5.88 10.22
C TYR A 103 -7.00 -6.83 9.28
N ILE A 104 -6.40 -7.85 9.86
CA ILE A 104 -5.70 -8.91 9.14
C ILE A 104 -6.52 -10.19 9.24
N TYR A 105 -6.80 -10.81 8.10
CA TYR A 105 -7.41 -12.14 8.00
C TYR A 105 -6.43 -13.03 7.27
N ASN A 106 -5.94 -14.07 7.94
CA ASN A 106 -4.94 -14.97 7.39
C ASN A 106 -5.47 -16.41 7.41
N ASP A 107 -5.34 -17.10 6.29
CA ASP A 107 -5.72 -18.50 6.15
C ASP A 107 -4.80 -19.21 5.16
N THR A 108 -4.88 -20.54 5.11
CA THR A 108 -4.20 -21.34 4.10
C THR A 108 -5.22 -21.97 3.16
N ILE A 109 -5.07 -21.75 1.85
CA ILE A 109 -5.87 -22.42 0.83
C ILE A 109 -5.04 -23.49 0.13
N THR A 110 -5.73 -24.48 -0.44
CA THR A 110 -5.11 -25.51 -1.28
C THR A 110 -5.74 -25.46 -2.67
N LEU A 111 -4.90 -25.26 -3.68
CA LEU A 111 -5.28 -25.21 -5.08
C LEU A 111 -5.15 -26.61 -5.69
N PRO A 112 -6.09 -27.03 -6.55
CA PRO A 112 -6.15 -28.40 -7.07
C PRO A 112 -4.99 -28.78 -8.01
N GLY A 113 -4.26 -27.80 -8.54
CA GLY A 113 -3.10 -28.02 -9.40
C GLY A 113 -2.48 -26.72 -9.91
N ASP A 114 -1.69 -26.85 -10.98
CA ASP A 114 -1.12 -25.71 -11.69
C ASP A 114 -2.20 -25.01 -12.53
N GLY A 115 -2.19 -23.68 -12.54
CA GLY A 115 -3.24 -22.89 -13.21
C GLY A 115 -3.13 -21.40 -12.92
N TYR A 116 -4.07 -20.64 -13.47
CA TYR A 116 -4.21 -19.21 -13.20
C TYR A 116 -5.44 -18.96 -12.33
N TYR A 117 -5.22 -18.45 -11.14
CA TYR A 117 -6.23 -18.36 -10.09
C TYR A 117 -6.55 -16.90 -9.77
N SER A 118 -7.75 -16.68 -9.24
CA SER A 118 -8.16 -15.41 -8.66
C SER A 118 -8.72 -15.62 -7.26
N ILE A 119 -8.32 -14.77 -6.32
CA ILE A 119 -8.96 -14.63 -5.02
C ILE A 119 -9.60 -13.26 -4.97
N SER A 120 -10.82 -13.19 -4.45
CA SER A 120 -11.50 -11.93 -4.22
C SER A 120 -12.16 -11.86 -2.85
N TYR A 121 -12.24 -10.63 -2.36
CA TYR A 121 -12.95 -10.24 -1.15
C TYR A 121 -13.90 -9.10 -1.50
N GLU A 122 -15.08 -9.10 -0.90
CA GLU A 122 -16.04 -8.03 -1.05
C GLU A 122 -16.71 -7.74 0.29
N GLU A 123 -16.84 -6.46 0.62
CA GLU A 123 -17.64 -6.01 1.75
C GLU A 123 -18.27 -4.65 1.45
N CYS A 124 -19.49 -4.44 1.94
CA CYS A 124 -20.13 -3.14 1.88
C CYS A 124 -19.93 -2.41 3.21
N CYS A 125 -19.54 -1.14 3.23
CA CYS A 125 -19.40 -0.19 2.15
C CYS A 125 -18.12 0.63 2.34
N ARG A 126 -17.88 1.60 1.48
CA ARG A 126 -16.75 2.52 1.62
C ARG A 126 -17.06 3.61 2.65
N ASN A 127 -16.01 4.28 3.13
CA ASN A 127 -16.15 5.43 4.02
C ASN A 127 -16.97 6.55 3.37
N GLY A 128 -18.05 6.98 4.04
CA GLY A 128 -18.94 8.04 3.56
C GLY A 128 -18.31 9.42 3.42
N ALA A 129 -17.12 9.63 3.98
CA ALA A 129 -16.39 10.88 3.87
C ALA A 129 -15.64 11.04 2.53
N ILE A 130 -15.53 9.98 1.72
CA ILE A 130 -14.85 10.02 0.43
C ILE A 130 -15.62 10.91 -0.55
N ILE A 131 -14.93 11.84 -1.21
CA ILE A 131 -15.57 12.86 -2.06
C ILE A 131 -15.33 12.70 -3.57
N ASN A 132 -14.42 11.82 -3.99
CA ASN A 132 -14.15 11.54 -5.42
C ASN A 132 -14.93 10.34 -5.97
N MET A 133 -16.14 10.08 -5.43
CA MET A 133 -17.11 9.11 -5.95
C MET A 133 -18.54 9.51 -5.57
N SER A 134 -19.56 8.95 -6.25
CA SER A 134 -20.93 9.45 -6.13
C SER A 134 -21.66 9.13 -4.82
N ASN A 135 -21.51 7.91 -4.28
CA ASN A 135 -22.22 7.48 -3.08
C ASN A 135 -21.45 6.38 -2.31
N PRO A 136 -20.38 6.74 -1.57
CA PRO A 136 -19.49 5.76 -0.93
C PRO A 136 -20.22 4.82 0.03
N LEU A 137 -21.22 5.33 0.76
CA LEU A 137 -22.02 4.57 1.73
C LEU A 137 -22.90 3.48 1.11
N SER A 138 -22.99 3.41 -0.22
CA SER A 138 -23.73 2.36 -0.95
C SER A 138 -22.84 1.64 -1.96
N GLU A 139 -21.53 1.87 -1.90
CA GLU A 139 -20.55 1.28 -2.81
C GLU A 139 -19.73 0.23 -2.04
N SER A 140 -19.72 -1.00 -2.54
CA SER A 140 -18.87 -2.06 -1.96
C SER A 140 -17.40 -1.80 -2.26
N MET A 141 -16.54 -2.28 -1.38
CA MET A 141 -15.12 -2.45 -1.70
C MET A 141 -14.92 -3.88 -2.19
N ARG A 142 -14.40 -4.04 -3.40
CA ARG A 142 -14.00 -5.35 -3.95
C ARG A 142 -12.51 -5.36 -4.25
N LEU A 143 -11.81 -6.30 -3.63
CA LEU A 143 -10.38 -6.53 -3.81
C LEU A 143 -10.16 -7.83 -4.57
N THR A 144 -9.14 -7.85 -5.42
CA THR A 144 -8.82 -9.00 -6.28
C THR A 144 -7.32 -9.20 -6.39
N THR A 145 -6.90 -10.45 -6.30
CA THR A 145 -5.53 -10.88 -6.59
C THR A 145 -5.58 -12.07 -7.54
N TYR A 146 -4.85 -11.97 -8.62
CA TYR A 146 -4.70 -12.98 -9.65
C TYR A 146 -3.26 -13.47 -9.65
N PHE A 147 -3.03 -14.76 -9.76
CA PHE A 147 -1.68 -15.32 -9.73
C PHE A 147 -1.62 -16.67 -10.42
N THR A 148 -0.44 -16.98 -10.94
CA THR A 148 -0.12 -18.29 -11.52
C THR A 148 0.36 -19.19 -10.39
N SER A 149 -0.28 -20.35 -10.23
CA SER A 149 0.29 -21.45 -9.46
C SER A 149 1.02 -22.39 -10.43
N ASP A 150 2.32 -22.55 -10.22
CA ASP A 150 3.17 -23.49 -10.95
C ASP A 150 4.07 -24.20 -9.92
N SER A 151 3.83 -25.51 -9.73
CA SER A 151 4.58 -26.34 -8.80
C SER A 151 6.08 -26.47 -9.12
N LEU A 152 6.49 -26.22 -10.37
CA LEU A 152 7.89 -26.22 -10.79
C LEU A 152 8.57 -24.86 -10.63
N ASN A 153 7.81 -23.77 -10.81
CA ASN A 153 8.29 -22.39 -10.65
C ASN A 153 7.29 -21.60 -9.80
N PRO A 154 7.25 -21.81 -8.48
CA PRO A 154 6.26 -21.19 -7.62
C PRO A 154 6.27 -19.66 -7.71
N ASN A 155 5.13 -19.05 -7.37
CA ASN A 155 4.98 -17.62 -7.37
C ASN A 155 4.22 -17.18 -6.12
N SER A 156 4.78 -16.28 -5.34
CA SER A 156 4.07 -15.49 -4.35
C SER A 156 3.71 -14.16 -4.97
N SER A 157 2.56 -13.59 -4.62
CA SER A 157 2.22 -12.25 -5.07
C SER A 157 3.13 -11.22 -4.40
N ALA A 158 3.32 -10.09 -5.05
CA ALA A 158 3.96 -8.92 -4.49
C ALA A 158 3.32 -8.53 -3.14
N SER A 159 4.18 -8.12 -2.22
CA SER A 159 3.84 -7.68 -0.87
C SER A 159 4.32 -6.24 -0.66
N TYR A 160 4.09 -5.70 0.54
CA TYR A 160 4.48 -4.33 0.89
C TYR A 160 5.41 -4.35 2.09
N LEU A 161 6.54 -3.63 1.97
CA LEU A 161 7.54 -3.56 3.04
C LEU A 161 7.44 -2.29 3.87
N SER A 162 6.62 -1.31 3.46
CA SER A 162 6.38 -0.10 4.25
C SER A 162 4.95 -0.10 4.83
N PRO A 163 4.77 0.40 6.06
CA PRO A 163 3.44 0.67 6.59
C PRO A 163 2.67 1.66 5.68
N PRO A 164 1.32 1.61 5.62
CA PRO A 164 0.57 2.60 4.88
C PRO A 164 0.70 3.99 5.51
N VAL A 165 0.43 5.02 4.71
CA VAL A 165 0.26 6.40 5.18
C VAL A 165 -1.07 6.88 4.62
N ALA A 166 -1.90 7.45 5.49
CA ALA A 166 -3.22 7.95 5.11
C ALA A 166 -3.30 9.49 5.14
N TYR A 167 -2.44 10.19 5.90
CA TYR A 167 -2.51 11.64 6.07
C TYR A 167 -1.47 12.36 5.23
N LEU A 168 -1.89 13.45 4.61
CA LEU A 168 -1.01 14.33 3.85
C LEU A 168 -1.48 15.80 3.91
N PRO A 169 -0.55 16.75 3.74
CA PRO A 169 -0.89 18.18 3.74
C PRO A 169 -1.59 18.60 2.43
N ALA A 170 -2.52 19.55 2.55
CA ALA A 170 -3.02 20.31 1.40
C ALA A 170 -1.93 21.26 0.87
N ASP A 171 -1.95 21.53 -0.44
CA ASP A 171 -1.11 22.51 -1.12
C ASP A 171 0.42 22.32 -1.00
N THR A 172 0.87 21.22 -0.42
CA THR A 172 2.28 20.84 -0.28
C THR A 172 2.55 19.58 -1.10
N LEU A 173 3.67 19.53 -1.83
CA LEU A 173 4.03 18.34 -2.59
C LEU A 173 4.43 17.23 -1.61
N TRP A 174 3.64 16.17 -1.61
CA TRP A 174 3.78 15.02 -0.75
C TRP A 174 4.16 13.79 -1.57
N SER A 175 5.03 12.95 -1.02
CA SER A 175 5.47 11.70 -1.63
C SER A 175 5.29 10.53 -0.67
N TYR A 176 4.83 9.41 -1.19
CA TYR A 176 4.65 8.17 -0.44
C TYR A 176 5.00 6.99 -1.33
N ASN A 177 5.72 6.01 -0.79
CA ASN A 177 6.01 4.79 -1.51
C ASN A 177 5.55 3.60 -0.66
N PRO A 178 4.53 2.84 -1.10
CA PRO A 178 4.08 1.66 -0.38
C PRO A 178 5.13 0.55 -0.32
N LEU A 179 6.21 0.70 -1.09
CA LEU A 179 7.39 -0.15 -1.16
C LEU A 179 7.04 -1.59 -1.50
N PRO A 180 6.66 -1.83 -2.75
CA PRO A 180 6.30 -3.15 -3.18
C PRO A 180 7.51 -4.05 -3.32
N PHE A 181 7.31 -5.32 -3.01
CA PHE A 181 8.37 -6.29 -2.99
C PHE A 181 7.86 -7.64 -3.49
N ASP A 182 8.55 -8.13 -4.51
CA ASP A 182 8.40 -9.48 -5.02
C ASP A 182 9.47 -10.38 -4.39
N PRO A 183 9.10 -11.39 -3.59
CA PRO A 183 10.06 -12.28 -2.96
C PRO A 183 10.73 -13.26 -3.93
N ASP A 184 10.16 -13.48 -5.11
CA ASP A 184 10.65 -14.41 -6.12
C ASP A 184 11.55 -13.73 -7.17
N GLY A 185 11.71 -12.40 -7.08
CA GLY A 185 12.59 -11.59 -7.93
C GLY A 185 11.95 -11.17 -9.24
N ASP A 186 10.62 -11.20 -9.34
CA ASP A 186 9.90 -10.75 -10.52
C ASP A 186 9.85 -9.23 -10.64
N SER A 187 9.72 -8.76 -11.88
CA SER A 187 9.56 -7.32 -12.13
C SER A 187 8.12 -6.89 -11.87
N LEU A 188 7.96 -5.78 -11.15
CA LEU A 188 6.66 -5.21 -10.80
C LEU A 188 6.38 -3.97 -11.64
N VAL A 189 5.15 -3.86 -12.15
CA VAL A 189 4.65 -2.69 -12.88
C VAL A 189 3.43 -2.12 -12.18
N TRP A 190 3.41 -0.80 -12.04
CA TRP A 190 2.39 -0.06 -11.29
C TRP A 190 1.50 0.75 -12.21
N SER A 191 0.19 0.69 -11.98
CA SER A 191 -0.76 1.54 -12.70
C SER A 191 -1.95 1.99 -11.83
N LEU A 192 -2.47 3.17 -12.15
CA LEU A 192 -3.69 3.70 -11.55
C LEU A 192 -4.91 3.09 -12.23
N VAL A 193 -5.88 2.64 -11.43
CA VAL A 193 -7.10 2.00 -11.91
C VAL A 193 -8.32 2.57 -11.19
N THR A 194 -9.49 2.42 -11.80
CA THR A 194 -10.75 2.71 -11.10
C THR A 194 -11.01 1.60 -10.07
N PRO A 195 -11.34 1.91 -8.81
CA PRO A 195 -11.69 0.90 -7.80
C PRO A 195 -12.88 0.06 -8.24
N LEU A 196 -12.95 -1.18 -7.74
CA LEU A 196 -14.07 -2.08 -8.00
C LEU A 196 -15.14 -1.92 -6.92
N GLY A 197 -16.38 -1.85 -7.37
CA GLY A 197 -17.59 -2.13 -6.59
C GLY A 197 -17.99 -3.60 -6.69
N LEU A 198 -19.19 -3.93 -6.22
CA LEU A 198 -19.72 -5.31 -6.19
C LEU A 198 -19.75 -5.93 -7.60
N THR A 199 -20.44 -5.30 -8.56
CA THR A 199 -20.61 -5.85 -9.92
C THR A 199 -19.89 -5.07 -11.02
N SER A 200 -19.42 -3.86 -10.73
CA SER A 200 -18.79 -2.96 -11.71
C SER A 200 -17.71 -2.11 -11.08
N MET A 201 -17.05 -1.27 -11.86
CA MET A 201 -16.25 -0.17 -11.33
C MET A 201 -17.12 0.77 -10.48
N VAL A 202 -16.50 1.42 -9.48
CA VAL A 202 -17.16 2.38 -8.58
C VAL A 202 -17.81 3.50 -9.39
N ASN A 203 -19.06 3.80 -9.08
CA ASN A 203 -19.83 4.77 -9.85
C ASN A 203 -19.39 6.22 -9.56
N GLY A 204 -19.19 6.98 -10.64
CA GLY A 204 -18.78 8.38 -10.58
C GLY A 204 -17.42 8.61 -9.92
N TYR A 205 -16.54 7.61 -9.94
CA TYR A 205 -15.15 7.76 -9.51
C TYR A 205 -14.44 8.80 -10.38
N GLU A 206 -13.76 9.73 -9.73
CA GLU A 206 -12.91 10.73 -10.37
C GLU A 206 -11.45 10.52 -9.95
N TYR A 207 -10.53 10.52 -10.91
CA TYR A 207 -9.12 10.36 -10.64
C TYR A 207 -8.55 11.58 -9.93
N LEU A 208 -7.66 11.35 -8.96
CA LEU A 208 -7.01 12.42 -8.19
C LEU A 208 -6.08 13.30 -9.04
N SER A 209 -5.73 12.87 -10.26
CA SER A 209 -5.00 13.66 -11.24
C SER A 209 -5.86 14.74 -11.92
N ASP A 210 -7.18 14.76 -11.69
CA ASP A 210 -8.04 15.85 -12.15
C ASP A 210 -7.64 17.18 -11.47
N SER A 211 -7.69 18.25 -12.25
CA SER A 211 -7.41 19.64 -11.86
C SER A 211 -8.21 20.16 -10.66
N ILE A 212 -9.34 19.54 -10.31
CA ILE A 212 -10.10 19.89 -9.10
C ILE A 212 -9.43 19.39 -7.81
N TYR A 213 -8.69 18.28 -7.88
CA TYR A 213 -8.05 17.61 -6.74
C TYR A 213 -6.54 17.83 -6.69
N SER A 214 -5.93 18.22 -7.80
CA SER A 214 -4.49 18.39 -7.92
C SER A 214 -4.07 19.79 -8.34
N ASN A 215 -3.09 20.34 -7.63
CA ASN A 215 -2.37 21.52 -8.08
C ASN A 215 -1.56 21.23 -9.36
N PRO A 216 -1.47 22.17 -10.31
CA PRO A 216 -0.74 21.96 -11.56
C PRO A 216 0.75 21.63 -11.39
N SER A 217 1.36 22.07 -10.28
CA SER A 217 2.76 21.81 -9.95
C SER A 217 3.01 20.45 -9.28
N GLY A 218 1.95 19.69 -8.96
CA GLY A 218 2.03 18.40 -8.28
C GLY A 218 0.76 17.59 -8.54
N ILE A 219 0.54 17.21 -9.80
CA ILE A 219 -0.56 16.32 -10.16
C ILE A 219 -0.37 14.96 -9.48
N PHE A 220 -1.48 14.31 -9.08
CA PHE A 220 -1.41 12.97 -8.50
C PHE A 220 -0.83 11.99 -9.52
N THR A 221 0.33 11.42 -9.23
CA THR A 221 1.02 10.46 -10.10
C THR A 221 1.47 9.24 -9.32
N LEU A 222 1.61 8.14 -10.05
CA LEU A 222 2.22 6.90 -9.59
C LEU A 222 3.33 6.56 -10.57
N ASP A 223 4.55 6.45 -10.06
CA ASP A 223 5.69 6.06 -10.85
C ASP A 223 5.66 4.55 -11.12
N SER A 224 5.65 4.16 -12.39
CA SER A 224 5.46 2.76 -12.79
C SER A 224 6.64 1.85 -12.43
N VAL A 225 7.82 2.43 -12.14
CA VAL A 225 9.08 1.71 -11.90
C VAL A 225 9.35 1.58 -10.41
N THR A 226 9.14 2.65 -9.65
CA THR A 226 9.47 2.72 -8.22
C THR A 226 8.26 2.48 -7.31
N GLY A 227 7.04 2.58 -7.84
CA GLY A 227 5.81 2.57 -7.05
C GLY A 227 5.60 3.85 -6.23
N SER A 228 6.45 4.87 -6.39
CA SER A 228 6.33 6.14 -5.66
C SER A 228 5.11 6.92 -6.15
N LEU A 229 4.26 7.31 -5.20
CA LEU A 229 3.16 8.24 -5.37
C LEU A 229 3.65 9.65 -5.05
N SER A 230 3.20 10.62 -5.85
CA SER A 230 3.41 12.04 -5.55
C SER A 230 2.13 12.84 -5.77
N TRP A 231 1.85 13.79 -4.89
CA TRP A 231 0.65 14.60 -4.97
C TRP A 231 0.79 15.94 -4.23
N SER A 232 0.40 17.03 -4.88
CA SER A 232 0.05 18.29 -4.23
C SER A 232 -1.47 18.45 -4.31
N ALA A 233 -2.16 18.09 -3.23
CA ALA A 233 -3.61 18.11 -3.16
C ALA A 233 -4.14 19.54 -3.06
N SER A 234 -5.02 19.94 -3.96
CA SER A 234 -5.63 21.29 -3.96
C SER A 234 -6.90 21.40 -3.11
N LEU A 235 -7.34 20.29 -2.52
CA LEU A 235 -8.59 20.22 -1.77
C LEU A 235 -8.45 19.35 -0.52
N VAL A 236 -8.83 19.90 0.63
CA VAL A 236 -8.96 19.19 1.91
C VAL A 236 -10.17 18.25 1.84
N GLY A 237 -9.98 16.98 2.24
CA GLY A 237 -11.01 15.96 2.15
C GLY A 237 -10.48 14.54 2.24
N ASN A 238 -11.36 13.56 2.03
CA ASN A 238 -11.00 12.15 1.95
C ASN A 238 -11.14 11.68 0.51
N PHE A 239 -10.14 10.97 0.02
CA PHE A 239 -9.99 10.62 -1.38
C PHE A 239 -9.58 9.17 -1.52
N GLU A 240 -10.26 8.44 -2.39
CA GLU A 240 -9.89 7.06 -2.71
C GLU A 240 -8.96 7.02 -3.92
N ALA A 241 -7.95 6.16 -3.87
CA ALA A 241 -7.17 5.75 -5.03
C ALA A 241 -7.05 4.22 -5.06
N SER A 242 -7.08 3.64 -6.26
CA SER A 242 -6.87 2.21 -6.48
C SER A 242 -5.70 2.01 -7.44
N PHE A 243 -4.86 1.03 -7.11
CA PHE A 243 -3.64 0.70 -7.83
C PHE A 243 -3.65 -0.77 -8.23
N LEU A 244 -3.11 -1.04 -9.41
CA LEU A 244 -2.84 -2.39 -9.89
C LEU A 244 -1.33 -2.61 -9.93
N ILE A 245 -0.92 -3.74 -9.38
CA ILE A 245 0.47 -4.17 -9.29
C ILE A 245 0.56 -5.44 -10.12
N GLU A 246 1.24 -5.37 -11.25
CA GLU A 246 1.38 -6.49 -12.17
C GLU A 246 2.77 -7.12 -12.02
N GLU A 247 2.80 -8.45 -12.00
CA GLU A 247 4.03 -9.23 -11.82
C GLU A 247 4.44 -9.85 -13.14
N TYR A 248 5.70 -9.67 -13.52
CA TYR A 248 6.26 -10.19 -14.76
C TYR A 248 7.51 -11.02 -14.51
N ARG A 249 7.44 -12.28 -14.94
CA ARG A 249 8.57 -13.22 -14.96
C ARG A 249 9.00 -13.44 -16.40
N ASN A 250 10.25 -13.13 -16.72
CA ASN A 250 10.79 -13.23 -18.08
C ASN A 250 9.94 -12.50 -19.14
N GLY A 251 9.30 -11.39 -18.77
CA GLY A 251 8.43 -10.59 -19.65
C GLY A 251 7.01 -11.13 -19.85
N ALA A 252 6.64 -12.27 -19.24
CA ALA A 252 5.27 -12.76 -19.21
C ALA A 252 4.59 -12.34 -17.90
N LYS A 253 3.36 -11.83 -17.98
CA LYS A 253 2.57 -11.52 -16.79
C LYS A 253 2.14 -12.81 -16.11
N ILE A 254 2.43 -12.92 -14.82
CA ILE A 254 2.13 -14.12 -14.02
C ILE A 254 1.21 -13.84 -12.83
N GLY A 255 0.98 -12.56 -12.51
CA GLY A 255 0.09 -12.17 -11.44
C GLY A 255 -0.28 -10.70 -11.51
N GLU A 256 -1.31 -10.34 -10.76
CA GLU A 256 -1.62 -8.96 -10.42
C GLU A 256 -2.37 -8.90 -9.09
N MET A 257 -2.18 -7.82 -8.33
CA MET A 257 -3.02 -7.51 -7.18
C MET A 257 -3.59 -6.10 -7.28
N ARG A 258 -4.82 -5.93 -6.80
CA ARG A 258 -5.45 -4.64 -6.61
C ARG A 258 -5.32 -4.19 -5.16
N ARG A 259 -4.89 -2.95 -4.98
CA ARG A 259 -4.89 -2.27 -3.68
C ARG A 259 -5.71 -1.01 -3.74
N ASP A 260 -6.59 -0.86 -2.76
CA ASP A 260 -7.38 0.34 -2.53
C ASP A 260 -6.80 1.09 -1.32
N MET A 261 -6.72 2.42 -1.40
CA MET A 261 -6.26 3.28 -0.31
C MET A 261 -7.04 4.60 -0.26
N GLN A 262 -7.45 4.99 0.94
CA GLN A 262 -7.99 6.30 1.26
C GLN A 262 -6.89 7.24 1.77
N PHE A 263 -6.77 8.41 1.14
CA PHE A 263 -5.95 9.54 1.57
C PHE A 263 -6.81 10.63 2.21
N ILE A 264 -6.35 11.17 3.33
CA ILE A 264 -6.97 12.21 4.14
C ILE A 264 -6.10 13.46 4.05
N VAL A 265 -6.54 14.39 3.20
CA VAL A 265 -5.87 15.68 3.01
C VAL A 265 -6.33 16.64 4.08
N VAL A 266 -5.39 17.22 4.83
CA VAL A 266 -5.66 18.20 5.90
C VAL A 266 -4.81 19.46 5.73
N PRO A 267 -5.24 20.63 6.23
CA PRO A 267 -4.41 21.82 6.22
C PRO A 267 -3.14 21.64 7.07
N ASP A 268 -2.00 22.16 6.60
CA ASP A 268 -0.73 22.19 7.33
C ASP A 268 -0.53 23.48 8.17
N THR A 269 -1.56 24.33 8.25
CA THR A 269 -1.47 25.64 8.94
C THR A 269 -1.20 25.60 10.45
N LEU A 270 -1.37 24.44 11.10
CA LEU A 270 -1.16 24.24 12.53
C LEU A 270 -0.02 23.27 12.86
N ASN A 271 0.50 22.60 11.83
CA ASN A 271 1.54 21.58 11.92
C ASN A 271 2.10 21.44 10.51
N SER A 272 3.32 21.89 10.29
CA SER A 272 3.99 21.86 9.00
C SER A 272 4.40 20.42 8.66
N MET A 273 4.65 20.12 7.38
CA MET A 273 5.25 18.83 7.01
C MET A 273 6.78 18.93 7.16
N PRO A 274 7.45 17.92 7.76
CA PRO A 274 8.89 17.94 7.91
C PRO A 274 9.59 17.95 6.55
N GLN A 275 10.82 18.44 6.52
CA GLN A 275 11.63 18.58 5.31
C GLN A 275 12.93 17.80 5.46
N VAL A 276 13.37 17.15 4.37
CA VAL A 276 14.61 16.38 4.30
C VAL A 276 15.56 17.11 3.37
N SER A 277 16.82 17.13 3.76
CA SER A 277 17.93 17.67 3.00
C SER A 277 19.00 16.60 2.76
N ASN A 278 19.98 16.95 1.93
CA ASN A 278 21.04 16.07 1.40
C ASN A 278 20.59 15.02 0.37
N MET A 279 19.30 14.89 0.05
CA MET A 279 18.85 14.05 -1.07
C MET A 279 19.48 14.45 -2.42
N GLN A 280 19.83 15.73 -2.59
CA GLN A 280 20.50 16.25 -3.78
C GLN A 280 21.94 15.74 -3.94
N SER A 281 22.53 15.16 -2.89
CA SER A 281 23.85 14.52 -2.94
C SER A 281 23.80 13.10 -3.50
N VAL A 282 22.62 12.49 -3.53
CA VAL A 282 22.41 11.16 -4.11
C VAL A 282 22.49 11.29 -5.64
N PRO A 283 23.32 10.48 -6.32
CA PRO A 283 23.38 10.50 -7.78
C PRO A 283 22.03 10.15 -8.40
N THR A 284 21.81 10.54 -9.66
CA THR A 284 20.62 10.16 -10.42
C THR A 284 20.98 9.30 -11.61
N ASN A 285 20.15 8.30 -11.93
CA ASN A 285 20.30 7.55 -13.17
C ASN A 285 19.75 8.34 -14.38
N SER A 286 19.83 7.74 -15.58
CA SER A 286 19.32 8.36 -16.82
C SER A 286 17.81 8.57 -16.85
N GLY A 287 17.06 7.89 -15.99
CA GLY A 287 15.62 8.09 -15.79
C GLY A 287 15.29 9.23 -14.81
N GLY A 288 16.30 9.83 -14.17
CA GLY A 288 16.12 10.90 -13.19
C GLY A 288 15.85 10.41 -11.77
N TYR A 289 15.91 9.10 -11.51
CA TYR A 289 15.68 8.54 -10.17
C TYR A 289 16.94 8.67 -9.30
N PRO A 290 16.82 9.00 -8.00
CA PRO A 290 17.90 8.83 -7.03
C PRO A 290 18.42 7.39 -7.06
N TYR A 291 19.70 7.22 -7.31
CA TYR A 291 20.28 5.97 -7.74
C TYR A 291 21.73 5.82 -7.28
N VAL A 292 22.02 4.73 -6.58
CA VAL A 292 23.33 4.41 -6.05
C VAL A 292 23.79 3.07 -6.60
N LYS A 293 25.00 3.02 -7.13
CA LYS A 293 25.67 1.76 -7.47
C LYS A 293 26.66 1.37 -6.37
N ILE A 294 26.65 0.12 -5.94
CA ILE A 294 27.51 -0.40 -4.87
C ILE A 294 28.15 -1.73 -5.30
N ASN A 295 29.47 -1.88 -5.15
CA ASN A 295 30.12 -3.19 -5.31
C ASN A 295 29.96 -4.05 -4.05
N PRO A 296 29.86 -5.39 -4.21
CA PRO A 296 29.97 -6.32 -3.09
C PRO A 296 31.20 -6.05 -2.22
N GLY A 297 31.01 -6.03 -0.90
CA GLY A 297 32.06 -5.77 0.09
C GLY A 297 32.44 -4.30 0.29
N GLN A 298 31.89 -3.38 -0.51
CA GLN A 298 32.07 -1.93 -0.32
C GLN A 298 30.94 -1.37 0.53
N ASN A 299 31.29 -0.65 1.60
CA ASN A 299 30.30 0.05 2.41
C ASN A 299 29.86 1.35 1.72
N TYR A 300 28.54 1.57 1.66
CA TYR A 300 27.93 2.84 1.32
C TYR A 300 27.20 3.41 2.53
N GLN A 301 27.41 4.70 2.80
CA GLN A 301 26.70 5.44 3.85
C GLN A 301 26.00 6.66 3.26
N LEU A 302 24.75 6.85 3.66
CA LEU A 302 23.95 8.02 3.32
C LEU A 302 23.49 8.70 4.60
N HIS A 303 23.68 10.01 4.65
CA HIS A 303 23.31 10.88 5.76
C HIS A 303 22.21 11.83 5.30
N LEU A 304 21.00 11.61 5.79
CA LEU A 304 19.85 12.48 5.55
C LEU A 304 19.61 13.33 6.79
N ILE A 305 19.35 14.62 6.57
CA ILE A 305 19.04 15.54 7.65
C ILE A 305 17.57 15.93 7.51
N ALA A 306 16.80 15.82 8.58
CA ALA A 306 15.43 16.28 8.61
C ALA A 306 15.22 17.34 9.69
N ASN A 307 14.38 18.32 9.38
CA ASN A 307 13.95 19.37 10.31
C ASN A 307 12.50 19.76 10.02
N ASP A 308 11.87 20.46 10.96
CA ASP A 308 10.52 20.99 10.80
C ASP A 308 10.49 22.48 11.12
N ALA A 309 9.61 23.23 10.46
CA ALA A 309 9.38 24.65 10.73
C ALA A 309 8.77 24.89 12.12
N ASP A 310 8.01 23.92 12.62
CA ASP A 310 7.43 23.90 13.97
C ASP A 310 8.48 23.39 14.96
N VAL A 311 9.22 24.35 15.53
CA VAL A 311 10.44 24.12 16.34
C VAL A 311 10.27 23.24 17.59
N ASN A 312 9.03 22.94 18.00
CA ASN A 312 8.75 22.08 19.16
C ASN A 312 8.40 20.65 18.78
N ASP A 313 8.33 20.34 17.48
CA ASP A 313 7.98 19.02 17.01
C ASP A 313 9.13 18.04 17.26
N VAL A 314 8.74 16.79 17.49
CA VAL A 314 9.67 15.68 17.64
C VAL A 314 9.64 14.90 16.33
N LEU A 315 10.80 14.80 15.70
CA LEU A 315 10.94 14.12 14.43
C LEU A 315 11.46 12.70 14.61
N ASP A 316 11.09 11.84 13.68
CA ASP A 316 11.66 10.52 13.51
C ASP A 316 11.89 10.22 12.02
N MET A 317 12.78 9.28 11.76
CA MET A 317 13.03 8.75 10.43
C MET A 317 13.12 7.23 10.48
N GLU A 318 12.46 6.57 9.55
CA GLU A 318 12.51 5.12 9.39
C GLU A 318 12.98 4.78 7.98
N ALA A 319 13.55 3.58 7.82
CA ALA A 319 13.99 3.11 6.52
C ALA A 319 13.46 1.71 6.26
N TYR A 320 12.96 1.51 5.05
CA TYR A 320 12.30 0.28 4.62
C TYR A 320 12.91 -0.21 3.30
N GLY A 321 13.01 -1.52 3.11
CA GLY A 321 13.63 -2.11 1.92
C GLY A 321 14.02 -3.55 2.11
N ALA A 322 14.06 -4.31 1.03
CA ALA A 322 14.57 -5.68 1.04
C ALA A 322 15.98 -5.81 1.67
N PRO A 323 16.92 -4.86 1.48
CA PRO A 323 18.24 -4.93 2.11
C PRO A 323 18.25 -5.05 3.64
N PHE A 324 17.22 -4.56 4.35
CA PHE A 324 17.14 -4.68 5.81
C PHE A 324 16.74 -6.09 6.28
N ASN A 325 16.12 -6.87 5.39
CA ASN A 325 15.58 -8.20 5.70
C ASN A 325 16.52 -9.34 5.28
N PHE A 326 17.68 -9.04 4.70
CA PHE A 326 18.64 -10.07 4.31
C PHE A 326 19.29 -10.74 5.50
N SER A 327 19.47 -12.06 5.40
CA SER A 327 20.12 -12.87 6.44
C SER A 327 21.64 -12.71 6.45
N VAL A 328 22.22 -12.30 5.32
CA VAL A 328 23.65 -12.02 5.14
C VAL A 328 23.80 -10.53 4.85
N SER A 329 24.72 -9.86 5.55
CA SER A 329 25.02 -8.44 5.36
C SER A 329 23.79 -7.52 5.21
N PRO A 330 22.83 -7.54 6.15
CA PRO A 330 21.68 -6.64 6.10
C PRO A 330 22.12 -5.18 6.17
N ALA A 331 21.34 -4.30 5.54
CA ALA A 331 21.46 -2.86 5.73
C ALA A 331 21.10 -2.48 7.17
N SER A 332 21.59 -1.33 7.62
CA SER A 332 21.23 -0.73 8.90
C SER A 332 20.82 0.73 8.73
N HIS A 333 19.95 1.17 9.64
CA HIS A 333 19.50 2.54 9.75
C HIS A 333 19.52 2.98 11.21
N SER A 334 19.91 4.23 11.47
CA SER A 334 19.87 4.82 12.80
C SER A 334 19.53 6.30 12.71
N VAL A 335 18.78 6.80 13.70
CA VAL A 335 18.44 8.22 13.83
C VAL A 335 19.06 8.80 15.09
N SER A 336 19.55 10.02 15.01
CA SER A 336 20.06 10.77 16.17
C SER A 336 19.75 12.26 16.06
N LEU A 337 19.64 12.93 17.21
CA LEU A 337 19.51 14.39 17.25
C LEU A 337 20.84 15.03 16.89
N THR A 338 20.83 16.05 16.02
CA THR A 338 22.06 16.78 15.66
C THR A 338 22.49 17.79 16.74
N GLY A 339 21.55 18.15 17.62
CA GLY A 339 21.71 19.21 18.61
C GLY A 339 21.33 20.61 18.09
N ASN A 340 20.83 20.71 16.86
CA ASN A 340 20.37 21.95 16.23
C ASN A 340 18.83 22.03 16.23
N GLY A 341 18.22 22.45 17.34
CA GLY A 341 16.75 22.57 17.42
C GLY A 341 16.05 21.20 17.39
N ASN A 342 15.06 21.04 16.51
CA ASN A 342 14.32 19.79 16.26
C ASN A 342 14.96 18.91 15.16
N GLU A 343 16.16 19.26 14.69
CA GLU A 343 16.83 18.56 13.59
C GLU A 343 17.35 17.17 14.00
N ILE A 344 17.12 16.19 13.12
CA ILE A 344 17.61 14.80 13.23
C ILE A 344 18.51 14.45 12.04
N GLU A 345 19.46 13.55 12.27
CA GLU A 345 20.26 12.89 11.25
C GLU A 345 19.89 11.41 11.19
N GLY A 346 19.40 10.97 10.04
CA GLY A 346 19.23 9.57 9.66
C GLY A 346 20.46 9.07 8.91
N VAL A 347 21.04 7.97 9.39
CA VAL A 347 22.22 7.34 8.77
C VAL A 347 21.85 5.95 8.28
N PHE A 348 21.87 5.78 6.96
CA PHE A 348 21.83 4.48 6.30
C PHE A 348 23.25 3.96 6.10
N SER A 349 23.47 2.67 6.34
CA SER A 349 24.72 2.00 6.01
C SER A 349 24.46 0.61 5.44
N TRP A 350 25.12 0.28 4.33
CA TRP A 350 25.03 -1.06 3.76
C TRP A 350 26.33 -1.48 3.08
N THR A 351 26.75 -2.71 3.37
CA THR A 351 27.89 -3.38 2.73
C THR A 351 27.37 -4.66 2.07
N PRO A 352 26.88 -4.62 0.83
CA PRO A 352 26.25 -5.77 0.20
C PRO A 352 27.23 -6.94 0.05
N ASP A 353 26.71 -8.17 0.11
CA ASP A 353 27.44 -9.38 -0.23
C ASP A 353 27.35 -9.68 -1.73
N ILE A 354 28.20 -10.57 -2.25
CA ILE A 354 28.15 -11.02 -3.64
C ILE A 354 26.81 -11.71 -3.99
N THR A 355 26.13 -12.29 -3.00
CA THR A 355 24.80 -12.88 -3.17
C THR A 355 23.69 -11.85 -3.40
N HIS A 356 23.95 -10.56 -3.18
CA HIS A 356 23.00 -9.48 -3.43
C HIS A 356 23.10 -8.89 -4.85
N LEU A 357 23.88 -9.49 -5.76
CA LEU A 357 23.86 -9.06 -7.16
C LEU A 357 22.45 -9.24 -7.73
N SER A 358 21.90 -8.18 -8.31
CA SER A 358 20.56 -8.20 -8.89
C SER A 358 20.51 -7.38 -10.18
N PRO A 359 19.85 -7.88 -11.25
CA PRO A 359 19.61 -7.08 -12.46
C PRO A 359 18.55 -5.99 -12.24
N ILE A 360 17.78 -6.07 -11.16
CA ILE A 360 16.78 -5.09 -10.75
C ILE A 360 17.30 -4.38 -9.49
N PRO A 361 17.43 -3.04 -9.49
CA PRO A 361 17.85 -2.30 -8.31
C PRO A 361 16.93 -2.53 -7.12
N TYR A 362 17.49 -2.63 -5.91
CA TYR A 362 16.73 -2.64 -4.68
C TYR A 362 16.14 -1.26 -4.42
N ILE A 363 14.87 -1.20 -4.03
CA ILE A 363 14.24 0.05 -3.62
C ILE A 363 14.37 0.17 -2.10
N VAL A 364 14.84 1.32 -1.63
CA VAL A 364 14.86 1.70 -0.23
C VAL A 364 14.07 3.00 -0.07
N VAL A 365 13.19 3.03 0.93
CA VAL A 365 12.35 4.17 1.26
C VAL A 365 12.78 4.72 2.61
N PHE A 366 13.02 6.02 2.67
CA PHE A 366 13.29 6.77 3.90
C PHE A 366 12.06 7.58 4.25
N ARG A 367 11.37 7.18 5.32
CA ARG A 367 10.16 7.83 5.82
C ARG A 367 10.51 8.82 6.91
N THR A 368 10.16 10.07 6.73
CA THR A 368 10.32 11.11 7.75
C THR A 368 8.97 11.50 8.32
N THR A 369 8.90 11.74 9.62
CA THR A 369 7.65 12.10 10.30
C THR A 369 7.84 12.98 11.52
N ASP A 370 6.82 13.78 11.80
CA ASP A 370 6.57 14.53 13.05
C ASP A 370 5.46 13.86 13.90
N PHE A 371 5.12 12.60 13.56
CA PHE A 371 3.99 11.81 14.08
C PHE A 371 2.59 12.30 13.68
N PHE A 372 2.50 13.25 12.75
CA PHE A 372 1.26 13.69 12.12
C PHE A 372 1.32 13.46 10.60
N PHE A 373 2.30 14.07 9.93
CA PHE A 373 2.61 13.83 8.53
C PHE A 373 3.76 12.84 8.39
N TYR A 374 3.67 12.02 7.35
CA TYR A 374 4.69 11.07 6.96
C TYR A 374 4.93 11.26 5.48
N TYR A 375 6.17 11.35 5.04
CA TYR A 375 6.49 11.33 3.62
C TYR A 375 7.78 10.56 3.37
N ASP A 376 7.93 10.13 2.12
CA ASP A 376 8.91 9.16 1.72
C ASP A 376 9.87 9.73 0.67
N GLU A 377 11.16 9.51 0.89
CA GLU A 377 12.20 9.62 -0.13
C GLU A 377 12.55 8.23 -0.64
N THR A 378 12.53 8.03 -1.96
CA THR A 378 12.78 6.72 -2.59
C THR A 378 14.12 6.72 -3.32
N ILE A 379 14.97 5.73 -3.01
CA ILE A 379 16.29 5.56 -3.64
C ILE A 379 16.42 4.14 -4.19
N GLN A 380 16.96 4.02 -5.40
CA GLN A 380 17.34 2.77 -6.03
C GLN A 380 18.80 2.43 -5.73
N PHE A 381 19.06 1.18 -5.33
CA PHE A 381 20.39 0.65 -5.04
C PHE A 381 20.70 -0.53 -5.97
N GLU A 382 21.60 -0.32 -6.93
CA GLU A 382 22.13 -1.40 -7.78
C GLU A 382 23.37 -1.99 -7.11
N VAL A 383 23.31 -3.29 -6.81
CA VAL A 383 24.51 -4.05 -6.43
C VAL A 383 25.06 -4.71 -7.69
N THR A 384 26.26 -4.32 -8.09
CA THR A 384 26.88 -4.76 -9.35
C THR A 384 28.34 -5.16 -9.17
N SER A 385 28.79 -6.12 -9.99
CA SER A 385 30.20 -6.51 -10.08
C SER A 385 30.98 -5.67 -11.10
N GLU A 386 30.31 -4.77 -11.81
CA GLU A 386 30.98 -3.82 -12.71
C GLU A 386 31.92 -2.90 -11.91
N VAL A 387 33.05 -2.54 -12.52
CA VAL A 387 34.00 -1.63 -11.88
C VAL A 387 33.42 -0.22 -11.94
N LEU A 388 33.17 0.39 -10.77
CA LEU A 388 32.63 1.75 -10.62
C LEU A 388 33.58 2.86 -11.06
#